data_AF-A0A6A4FVU3-F1
#
_entry.id   AF-A0A6A4FVU3-F1
#
_cell.length_a   1.000
_cell.length_b   1.000
_cell.length_c   1.000
_cell.angle_alpha   90.00
_cell.angle_beta   90.00
_cell.angle_gamma   90.00
#
_symmetry.space_group_name_H-M   'P 1'
#
loop_
_entity.id
_entity.type
_entity.pdbx_description
1 polymer ?
#
loop_
_entity_poly.entity_id
_entity_poly.type
_entity_poly.pdbx_seq_one_letter_code
_entity_poly.pdbx_strand_id
1 'polypeptide(L)'
;MAAVPGGLTPYVQAEDVGIYKSFKDNISKLIEDWKCSDKVTYTKGGNPRPPVIALVSSWVARAWKQTPDEVVAKSVQACGFNNDSSTWHIAKHDVYGSRFKAAWELRERDGTNGDIAETMSAVMETLDDIVIED
;
A
#
# COMPACT_ATOMS: atom_id res chain seq x y z
N MET A 1 -4.14 17.39 -8.29
CA MET A 1 -3.28 16.36 -7.67
C MET A 1 -3.83 16.10 -6.29
N ALA A 2 -4.15 14.86 -5.93
CA ALA A 2 -4.60 14.53 -4.59
C ALA A 2 -3.39 14.20 -3.71
N ALA A 3 -3.29 14.83 -2.54
CA ALA A 3 -2.26 14.52 -1.55
C ALA A 3 -2.87 13.55 -0.53
N VAL A 4 -2.16 12.45 -0.24
CA VAL A 4 -2.52 11.55 0.86
C VAL A 4 -1.87 12.09 2.14
N PRO A 5 -2.64 12.38 3.20
CA PRO A 5 -2.09 12.77 4.49
C PRO A 5 -1.08 11.75 5.02
N GLY A 6 -0.13 12.24 5.81
CA GLY A 6 0.84 11.38 6.49
C GLY A 6 0.14 10.31 7.33
N GLY A 7 0.66 9.08 7.31
CA GLY A 7 0.10 7.96 8.07
C GLY A 7 -1.13 7.29 7.46
N LEU A 8 -1.71 7.82 6.37
CA LEU A 8 -2.88 7.20 5.72
C LEU A 8 -2.55 6.23 4.59
N THR A 9 -1.30 6.22 4.09
CA THR A 9 -0.87 5.33 3.00
C THR A 9 -1.21 3.84 3.25
N PRO A 10 -1.08 3.28 4.47
CA PRO A 10 -1.40 1.87 4.72
C PRO A 10 -2.89 1.51 4.61
N TYR A 11 -3.78 2.50 4.45
CA TYR A 11 -5.23 2.29 4.40
C TYR A 11 -5.84 2.62 3.05
N VAL A 12 -5.14 3.42 2.24
CA VAL A 12 -5.66 3.95 0.96
C VAL A 12 -4.78 3.62 -0.24
N GLN A 13 -3.57 3.07 -0.03
CA GLN A 13 -2.68 2.66 -1.11
C GLN A 13 -2.59 1.13 -1.19
N ALA A 14 -3.02 0.57 -2.32
CA ALA A 14 -3.04 -0.88 -2.54
C ALA A 14 -1.65 -1.52 -2.45
N GLU A 15 -0.60 -0.75 -2.78
CA GLU A 15 0.78 -1.17 -2.61
C GLU A 15 1.08 -1.55 -1.16
N ASP A 16 0.85 -0.63 -0.23
CA ASP A 16 1.11 -0.82 1.21
C ASP A 16 0.14 -1.82 1.85
N VAL A 17 -1.12 -1.89 1.40
CA VAL A 17 -2.15 -2.77 1.98
C VAL A 17 -1.85 -4.26 1.80
N GLY A 18 -1.23 -4.68 0.69
CA GLY A 18 -0.96 -6.11 0.51
C GLY A 18 -0.03 -6.49 -0.62
N ILE A 19 -0.01 -5.72 -1.71
CA ILE A 19 0.83 -6.02 -2.87
C ILE A 19 2.31 -6.07 -2.47
N TYR A 20 2.77 -5.10 -1.67
CA TYR A 20 4.18 -4.99 -1.30
C TYR A 20 4.67 -6.16 -0.47
N LYS A 21 3.80 -6.73 0.38
CA LYS A 21 4.14 -7.93 1.17
C LYS A 21 4.40 -9.13 0.26
N SER A 22 3.46 -9.47 -0.62
CA SER A 22 3.62 -10.59 -1.55
C SER A 22 4.80 -10.39 -2.50
N PHE A 23 4.98 -9.18 -3.01
CA PHE A 23 6.11 -8.84 -3.88
C PHE A 23 7.46 -9.01 -3.15
N LYS A 24 7.60 -8.50 -1.92
CA LYS A 24 8.80 -8.67 -1.09
C LYS A 24 9.11 -10.13 -0.78
N ASP A 25 8.09 -10.93 -0.51
CA ASP A 25 8.26 -12.36 -0.24
C ASP A 25 8.78 -13.09 -1.50
N ASN A 26 8.30 -12.72 -2.69
CA ASN A 26 8.81 -13.25 -3.96
C ASN A 26 10.25 -12.81 -4.25
N ILE A 27 10.59 -11.54 -4.03
CA ILE A 27 11.98 -11.06 -4.17
C ILE A 27 12.91 -11.76 -3.19
N SER A 28 12.50 -11.92 -1.93
CA SER A 28 13.33 -12.56 -0.89
C SER A 28 13.73 -13.97 -1.29
N LYS A 29 12.79 -14.76 -1.82
CA LYS A 29 13.07 -16.12 -2.34
C LYS A 29 14.09 -16.10 -3.48
N LEU A 30 13.95 -15.17 -4.44
CA LEU A 30 14.90 -15.06 -5.56
C LEU A 30 16.32 -14.67 -5.09
N ILE A 31 16.41 -13.83 -4.05
CA ILE A 31 17.68 -13.45 -3.44
C ILE A 31 18.29 -14.64 -2.69
N GLU A 32 17.49 -15.40 -1.95
CA GLU A 32 17.94 -16.61 -1.24
C GLU A 32 18.45 -17.67 -2.21
N ASP A 33 17.69 -17.97 -3.27
CA ASP A 33 18.09 -18.89 -4.33
C ASP A 33 19.43 -18.46 -4.97
N TRP A 34 19.60 -17.15 -5.22
CA TRP A 34 20.86 -16.62 -5.73
C TRP A 34 22.01 -16.80 -4.73
N LYS A 35 21.79 -16.48 -3.45
CA LYS A 35 22.80 -16.64 -2.38
C LYS A 35 23.25 -18.09 -2.22
N CYS A 36 22.36 -19.04 -2.44
CA CYS A 36 22.65 -20.48 -2.37
C CYS A 36 23.21 -21.07 -3.67
N SER A 37 23.30 -20.28 -4.75
CA SER A 37 23.82 -20.73 -6.04
C SER A 37 25.34 -20.53 -6.19
N ASP A 38 25.89 -21.13 -7.24
CA ASP A 38 27.27 -20.91 -7.71
C ASP A 38 27.49 -19.55 -8.39
N LYS A 39 26.43 -18.74 -8.56
CA LYS A 39 26.47 -17.44 -9.24
C LYS A 39 26.92 -16.28 -8.35
N VAL A 40 27.11 -16.52 -7.06
CA VAL A 40 27.64 -15.51 -6.14
C VAL A 40 29.14 -15.37 -6.39
N THR A 41 29.58 -14.15 -6.67
CA THR A 41 31.01 -13.85 -6.77
C THR A 41 31.49 -13.22 -5.47
N TYR A 42 32.77 -13.41 -5.14
CA TYR A 42 33.32 -12.97 -3.87
C TYR A 42 34.45 -11.96 -4.07
N THR A 43 34.64 -11.09 -3.08
CA THR A 43 35.81 -10.20 -2.98
C THR A 43 37.03 -11.02 -2.54
N LYS A 44 38.23 -10.43 -2.66
CA LYS A 44 39.47 -11.08 -2.15
C LYS A 44 39.38 -11.40 -0.64
N GLY A 45 38.59 -10.63 0.11
CA GLY A 45 38.35 -10.85 1.54
C GLY A 45 37.20 -11.81 1.86
N GLY A 46 36.65 -12.54 0.87
CA GLY A 46 35.61 -13.55 1.10
C GLY A 46 34.19 -13.00 1.26
N ASN A 47 33.96 -11.69 1.13
CA ASN A 47 32.60 -11.12 1.16
C ASN A 47 31.88 -11.30 -0.19
N PRO A 48 30.58 -11.68 -0.21
CA PRO A 48 29.77 -11.70 -1.42
C PRO A 48 29.75 -10.33 -2.10
N ARG A 49 29.87 -10.32 -3.43
CA ARG A 49 29.70 -9.12 -4.25
C ARG A 49 28.22 -8.90 -4.53
N PRO A 50 27.77 -7.64 -4.64
CA PRO A 50 26.42 -7.35 -5.08
C PRO A 50 26.13 -7.98 -6.45
N PRO A 51 24.90 -8.48 -6.67
CA PRO A 51 24.46 -8.90 -7.99
C PRO A 51 24.46 -7.71 -8.96
N VAL A 52 24.68 -7.99 -10.24
CA VAL A 52 24.62 -6.95 -11.28
C VAL A 52 23.20 -6.42 -11.43
N ILE A 53 23.06 -5.14 -11.80
CA ILE A 53 21.75 -4.45 -11.90
C ILE A 53 20.78 -5.22 -12.80
N ALA A 54 21.24 -5.73 -13.96
CA ALA A 54 20.39 -6.50 -14.87
C ALA A 54 19.76 -7.75 -14.22
N LEU A 55 20.50 -8.41 -13.32
CA LEU A 55 20.00 -9.56 -12.56
C LEU A 55 18.93 -9.11 -11.56
N VAL A 56 19.18 -8.02 -10.83
CA VAL A 56 18.21 -7.42 -9.90
C VAL A 56 16.93 -6.99 -10.62
N SER A 57 17.04 -6.32 -11.78
CA SER A 57 15.89 -5.95 -12.60
C SER A 57 15.08 -7.16 -13.06
N SER A 58 15.76 -8.27 -13.41
CA SER A 58 15.07 -9.52 -13.75
C SER A 58 14.32 -10.12 -12.56
N TRP A 59 14.85 -9.97 -11.33
CA TRP A 59 14.16 -10.42 -10.13
C TRP A 59 12.92 -9.59 -9.82
N VAL A 60 13.02 -8.26 -9.96
CA VAL A 60 11.87 -7.36 -9.81
C VAL A 60 10.75 -7.74 -10.78
N ALA A 61 11.08 -7.92 -12.07
CA ALA A 61 10.09 -8.31 -13.08
C ALA A 61 9.46 -9.69 -12.81
N ARG A 62 10.27 -10.67 -12.38
CA ARG A 62 9.79 -12.00 -12.01
C ARG A 62 8.91 -11.98 -10.76
N ALA A 63 9.35 -11.28 -9.72
CA ALA A 63 8.61 -11.18 -8.47
C ALA A 63 7.25 -10.50 -8.67
N TRP A 64 7.19 -9.46 -9.50
CA TRP A 64 5.95 -8.82 -9.91
C TRP A 64 5.02 -9.79 -10.63
N LYS A 65 5.54 -10.52 -11.64
CA LYS A 65 4.77 -11.53 -12.38
C LYS A 65 4.27 -12.68 -11.49
N GLN A 66 4.96 -12.96 -10.39
CA GLN A 66 4.60 -13.99 -9.42
C GLN A 66 3.64 -13.48 -8.33
N THR A 67 3.43 -12.16 -8.22
CA THR A 67 2.43 -11.61 -7.31
C THR A 67 1.04 -12.06 -7.80
N PRO A 68 0.23 -12.74 -6.97
CA PRO A 68 -1.07 -13.22 -7.42
C PRO A 68 -2.01 -12.07 -7.78
N ASP A 69 -2.71 -12.18 -8.91
CA ASP A 69 -3.70 -11.19 -9.36
C ASP A 69 -4.79 -10.97 -8.29
N GLU A 70 -5.13 -12.02 -7.53
CA GLU A 70 -6.09 -11.91 -6.42
C GLU A 70 -5.61 -11.01 -5.29
N VAL A 71 -4.30 -10.94 -5.02
CA VAL A 71 -3.73 -10.05 -4.00
C VAL A 71 -3.87 -8.62 -4.49
N VAL A 72 -3.53 -8.36 -5.76
CA VAL A 72 -3.69 -7.04 -6.38
C VAL A 72 -5.16 -6.60 -6.33
N ALA A 73 -6.08 -7.45 -6.77
CA ALA A 73 -7.51 -7.15 -6.76
C ALA A 73 -8.05 -6.87 -5.35
N LYS A 74 -7.72 -7.73 -4.37
CA LYS A 74 -8.15 -7.57 -2.96
C LYS A 74 -7.56 -6.29 -2.35
N SER A 75 -6.30 -5.98 -2.61
CA SER A 75 -5.66 -4.75 -2.13
C SER A 75 -6.31 -3.51 -2.72
N VAL A 76 -6.60 -3.49 -4.03
CA VAL A 76 -7.31 -2.37 -4.68
C VAL A 76 -8.72 -2.22 -4.10
N GLN A 77 -9.48 -3.30 -3.99
CA GLN A 77 -10.82 -3.28 -3.40
C GLN A 77 -10.82 -2.73 -1.96
N ALA A 78 -9.85 -3.14 -1.14
CA ALA A 78 -9.71 -2.68 0.23
C ALA A 78 -9.35 -1.18 0.34
N CYS A 79 -8.85 -0.56 -0.72
CA CYS A 79 -8.40 0.84 -0.77
C CYS A 79 -9.44 1.82 -1.32
N GLY A 80 -10.73 1.48 -1.31
CA GLY A 80 -11.78 2.42 -1.76
C GLY A 80 -12.50 2.02 -3.05
N PHE A 81 -12.22 0.84 -3.61
CA PHE A 81 -12.77 0.41 -4.90
C PHE A 81 -13.74 -0.77 -4.78
N ASN A 82 -14.05 -1.22 -3.56
CA ASN A 82 -15.16 -2.16 -3.33
C ASN A 82 -16.49 -1.39 -3.24
N ASN A 83 -17.58 -1.96 -3.78
CA ASN A 83 -18.93 -1.37 -3.66
C ASN A 83 -19.39 -1.26 -2.21
N ASP A 84 -18.93 -2.15 -1.33
CA ASP A 84 -19.20 -2.07 0.11
C ASP A 84 -18.09 -1.29 0.81
N SER A 85 -18.36 -0.02 1.13
CA SER A 85 -17.39 0.87 1.80
C SER A 85 -17.03 0.42 3.21
N SER A 86 -17.86 -0.43 3.85
CA SER A 86 -17.54 -1.00 5.16
C SER A 86 -16.36 -1.99 5.10
N THR A 87 -16.04 -2.51 3.91
CA THR A 87 -14.92 -3.43 3.71
C THR A 87 -13.57 -2.74 3.59
N TRP A 88 -13.57 -1.43 3.33
CA TRP A 88 -12.35 -0.64 3.11
C TRP A 88 -11.51 -0.55 4.38
N HIS A 89 -10.19 -0.49 4.23
CA HIS A 89 -9.27 -0.45 5.38
C HIS A 89 -9.49 0.79 6.24
N ILE A 90 -9.65 1.97 5.63
CA ILE A 90 -9.88 3.22 6.36
C ILE A 90 -11.18 3.19 7.19
N ALA A 91 -12.23 2.52 6.69
CA ALA A 91 -13.50 2.38 7.40
C ALA A 91 -13.40 1.51 8.66
N LYS A 92 -12.39 0.65 8.74
CA LYS A 92 -12.12 -0.24 9.89
C LYS A 92 -11.11 0.34 10.88
N HIS A 93 -10.55 1.51 10.58
CA HIS A 93 -9.60 2.17 11.45
C HIS A 93 -10.27 2.55 12.78
N ASP A 94 -9.60 2.29 13.90
CA ASP A 94 -10.06 2.59 15.26
C ASP A 94 -10.29 4.09 15.50
N VAL A 95 -9.34 4.92 15.09
CA VAL A 95 -9.40 6.39 15.19
C VAL A 95 -10.26 7.00 14.08
N TYR A 96 -9.95 6.68 12.82
CA TYR A 96 -10.53 7.39 11.67
C TYR A 96 -11.84 6.77 11.14
N GLY A 97 -12.09 5.49 11.40
CA GLY A 97 -13.13 4.73 10.71
C GLY A 97 -14.55 5.25 10.95
N SER A 98 -14.86 5.67 12.18
CA SER A 98 -16.17 6.23 12.52
C SER A 98 -16.43 7.56 11.82
N ARG A 99 -15.45 8.49 11.84
CA ARG A 99 -15.56 9.80 11.18
C ARG A 99 -15.61 9.62 9.65
N PHE A 100 -14.78 8.73 9.11
CA PHE A 100 -14.78 8.38 7.70
C PHE A 100 -16.16 7.89 7.23
N LYS A 101 -16.77 6.92 7.94
CA LYS A 101 -18.09 6.39 7.58
C LYS A 101 -19.16 7.48 7.59
N ALA A 102 -19.19 8.31 8.62
CA ALA A 102 -20.15 9.40 8.73
C ALA A 102 -20.01 10.40 7.56
N ALA A 103 -18.78 10.81 7.24
CA ALA A 103 -18.49 11.70 6.11
C ALA A 103 -18.86 11.06 4.76
N TRP A 104 -18.55 9.78 4.58
CA TRP A 104 -18.88 9.03 3.37
C TRP A 104 -20.39 8.91 3.15
N GLU A 105 -21.15 8.58 4.19
CA GLU A 105 -22.61 8.50 4.13
C GLU A 105 -23.28 9.86 3.90
N LEU A 106 -22.71 10.95 4.41
CA LEU A 106 -23.17 12.31 4.12
C LEU A 106 -22.96 12.64 2.63
N ARG A 107 -21.78 12.30 2.09
CA ARG A 107 -21.45 12.51 0.67
C ARG A 107 -22.40 11.76 -0.27
N GLU A 108 -22.67 10.48 -0.01
CA GLU A 108 -23.56 9.66 -0.84
C GLU A 108 -25.01 10.19 -0.84
N ARG A 109 -25.44 10.78 0.28
CA ARG A 109 -26.78 11.39 0.42
C ARG A 109 -26.90 12.73 -0.29
N ASP A 110 -25.85 13.55 -0.29
CA ASP A 110 -25.91 14.88 -0.86
C ASP A 110 -25.90 14.85 -2.40
N GLY A 111 -25.45 13.75 -3.02
CA GLY A 111 -25.49 13.56 -4.47
C GLY A 111 -24.73 14.63 -5.28
N THR A 112 -24.00 15.51 -4.61
CA THR A 112 -23.37 16.68 -5.20
C THR A 112 -22.00 16.30 -5.74
N ASN A 113 -21.75 16.70 -6.98
CA ASN A 113 -20.41 17.00 -7.50
C ASN A 113 -19.79 18.19 -6.72
N GLY A 114 -19.81 18.15 -5.39
CA GLY A 114 -19.14 19.12 -4.54
C GLY A 114 -17.63 19.05 -4.78
N ASP A 115 -16.98 20.20 -4.75
CA ASP A 115 -15.55 20.29 -5.01
C ASP A 115 -14.81 19.31 -4.07
N ILE A 116 -14.12 18.36 -4.68
CA ILE A 116 -13.38 17.29 -3.99
C ILE A 116 -12.39 17.92 -3.00
N ALA A 117 -11.88 19.11 -3.31
CA ALA A 117 -10.98 19.86 -2.44
C ALA A 117 -11.65 20.34 -1.15
N GLU A 118 -12.88 20.85 -1.20
CA GLU A 118 -13.62 21.33 -0.03
C GLU A 118 -14.02 20.17 0.89
N THR A 119 -14.42 19.04 0.28
CA THR A 119 -14.74 17.81 1.03
C THR A 119 -13.49 17.22 1.68
N MET A 120 -12.35 17.18 0.97
CA MET A 120 -11.08 16.73 1.55
C MET A 120 -10.57 17.66 2.64
N SER A 121 -10.77 18.98 2.50
CA SER A 121 -10.43 19.94 3.55
C SER A 121 -11.24 19.70 4.81
N ALA A 122 -12.56 19.51 4.69
CA ALA A 122 -13.42 19.21 5.84
C ALA A 122 -13.04 17.88 6.50
N VAL A 123 -12.73 16.85 5.70
CA VAL A 123 -12.25 15.57 6.24
C VAL A 123 -10.89 15.73 6.93
N MET A 124 -9.93 16.46 6.34
CA MET A 124 -8.62 16.71 6.95
C MET A 124 -8.72 17.53 8.23
N GLU A 125 -9.54 18.57 8.27
CA GLU A 125 -9.82 19.35 9.49
C GLU A 125 -10.36 18.45 10.60
N THR A 126 -11.26 17.52 10.25
CA THR A 126 -11.72 16.52 11.21
C THR A 126 -10.67 15.48 11.60
N LEU A 127 -9.62 15.26 10.81
CA LEU A 127 -8.55 14.33 11.17
C LEU A 127 -7.45 15.00 12.01
N ASP A 128 -7.20 16.28 11.80
CA ASP A 128 -6.17 17.07 12.50
C ASP A 128 -6.55 17.44 13.94
N ASP A 129 -7.83 17.37 14.31
CA ASP A 129 -8.31 17.56 15.69
C ASP A 129 -7.87 16.44 16.67
N ILE A 130 -7.17 15.41 16.20
CA ILE A 130 -6.72 14.29 17.03
C ILE A 130 -5.37 14.66 17.65
N VAL A 131 -5.42 15.23 18.85
CA VAL A 131 -4.27 15.22 19.77
C VAL A 131 -4.07 13.77 20.21
N ILE A 132 -2.94 13.19 19.83
CA ILE A 132 -2.47 11.94 20.40
C ILE A 132 -2.03 12.28 21.83
N GLU A 133 -2.87 11.98 22.82
CA GLU A 133 -2.42 11.98 24.22
C GLU A 133 -1.54 10.73 24.45
N ASP A 134 -0.31 10.97 24.93
CA ASP A 134 0.73 9.97 25.24
C ASP A 134 0.31 8.95 26.32
#